data_AF-I4MWS8-F1
#
_entry.id   AF-I4MWS8-F1
#
_cell.length_a   1.000
_cell.length_b   1.000
_cell.length_c   1.000
_cell.angle_alpha   90.00
_cell.angle_beta   90.00
_cell.angle_gamma   90.00
#
_symmetry.space_group_name_H-M   'P 1'
#
loop_
_entity.id
_entity.type
_entity.pdbx_description
1 polymer ?
#
loop_
_entity_poly.entity_id
_entity_poly.type
_entity_poly.pdbx_seq_one_letter_code
_entity_poly.pdbx_strand_id
1 'polypeptide(L)'
;MRLCNYLLVGCLSVFALAAHAETVNNLYQVRETVGGQTPEERDAATQRALETLVLRLTGDPKAFSSAGLAAVKKDPQQIISQYGYEAGPPESLRVDFDPASTDNLLRQSGLPTWGNNRPSVVVWWLNEGTDGSNLVGDGQPTAEPLRRAAQHRGLPVRLPLADLGEQSLGTAKTLDGSDATALRAASERYGADGLLAVHAKQDGGKWSAQWRLYLGERPEQGKAEGDDPAALADAVLLAVSERLAPRYVVKTGGGASTDMSLQVEGMTLEHYAALGRLLEPFGGQLKSIDGDKVVYKVTGNSDQLRAQLALGKLTEMPAEAAPVVATQPLAPGAAPAPQPAPAAGLRFHW
;
A
#
# COMPACT_ATOMS: atom_id res chain seq x y z
N MET A 1 32.86 19.81 36.19
CA MET A 1 31.44 19.98 35.75
C MET A 1 31.31 20.49 34.30
N ARG A 2 32.21 20.12 33.36
CA ARG A 2 32.11 20.52 31.95
C ARG A 2 32.08 19.35 30.95
N LEU A 3 32.21 18.11 31.43
CA LEU A 3 32.09 16.90 30.61
C LEU A 3 30.65 16.39 30.45
N CYS A 4 29.75 16.68 31.40
CA CYS A 4 28.33 16.25 31.29
C CYS A 4 27.55 16.98 30.19
N ASN A 5 27.94 18.21 29.83
CA ASN A 5 27.22 18.96 28.78
C ASN A 5 27.53 18.45 27.37
N TYR A 6 28.67 17.78 27.15
CA TYR A 6 29.00 17.19 25.85
C TYR A 6 28.39 15.78 25.67
N LEU A 7 28.10 15.08 26.77
CA LEU A 7 27.36 13.81 26.73
C LEU A 7 25.86 14.00 26.42
N LEU A 8 25.29 15.16 26.73
CA LEU A 8 23.89 15.49 26.41
C LEU A 8 23.68 15.92 24.94
N VAL A 9 24.72 16.41 24.26
CA VAL A 9 24.63 16.81 22.84
C VAL A 9 24.91 15.63 21.90
N GLY A 10 25.70 14.63 22.33
CA GLY A 10 25.96 13.41 21.54
C GLY A 10 24.79 12.41 21.48
N CYS A 11 23.90 12.42 22.47
CA CYS A 11 22.74 11.51 22.51
C CYS A 11 21.52 12.01 21.71
N LEU A 12 21.48 13.27 21.27
CA LEU A 12 20.33 13.79 20.51
C LEU A 12 20.41 13.50 19.00
N SER A 13 21.57 13.07 18.51
CA SER A 13 21.84 12.84 17.08
C SER A 13 21.52 11.41 16.59
N VAL A 14 21.00 10.53 17.44
CA VAL A 14 20.71 9.12 17.09
C VAL A 14 19.23 8.87 16.74
N PHE A 15 18.35 9.88 16.82
CA PHE A 15 16.91 9.74 16.53
C PHE A 15 16.45 10.32 15.20
N ALA A 16 17.35 10.49 14.22
CA ALA A 16 16.93 10.60 12.83
C ALA A 16 16.60 9.18 12.32
N LEU A 17 15.43 8.65 12.71
CA LEU A 17 14.83 7.57 11.94
C LEU A 17 14.58 8.14 10.55
N ALA A 18 15.41 7.77 9.58
CA ALA A 18 15.07 7.88 8.19
C ALA A 18 13.73 7.15 8.02
N ALA A 19 12.66 7.91 7.83
CA ALA A 19 11.35 7.39 7.48
C ALA A 19 11.46 6.88 6.04
N HIS A 20 12.07 5.72 5.87
CA HIS A 20 12.04 5.02 4.60
C HIS A 20 10.59 4.64 4.34
N ALA A 21 9.97 5.25 3.33
CA ALA A 21 8.79 4.71 2.71
C ALA A 21 9.09 3.25 2.36
N GLU A 22 8.42 2.31 3.04
CA GLU A 22 8.69 0.89 2.92
C GLU A 22 8.20 0.43 1.55
N THR A 23 9.12 0.36 0.59
CA THR A 23 8.84 -0.22 -0.72
C THR A 23 8.80 -1.73 -0.59
N VAL A 24 7.78 -2.36 -1.17
CA VAL A 24 7.73 -3.84 -1.26
C VAL A 24 8.85 -4.29 -2.20
N ASN A 25 10.01 -4.65 -1.64
CA ASN A 25 11.22 -4.94 -2.42
C ASN A 25 11.14 -6.21 -3.29
N ASN A 26 10.11 -7.05 -3.06
CA ASN A 26 9.92 -8.35 -3.70
C ASN A 26 8.56 -8.45 -4.42
N LEU A 27 8.04 -7.33 -4.93
CA LEU A 27 6.69 -7.29 -5.53
C LEU A 27 6.54 -8.24 -6.72
N TYR A 28 7.59 -8.38 -7.53
CA TYR A 28 7.66 -9.25 -8.72
C TYR A 28 8.19 -10.66 -8.42
N GLN A 29 8.36 -10.99 -7.15
CA GLN A 29 8.77 -12.32 -6.72
C GLN A 29 7.56 -13.03 -6.08
N VAL A 30 7.16 -14.15 -6.65
CA VAL A 30 5.99 -14.91 -6.19
C VAL A 30 6.45 -16.28 -5.69
N ARG A 31 5.81 -16.78 -4.63
CA ARG A 31 6.03 -18.12 -4.10
C ARG A 31 4.72 -18.88 -4.17
N GLU A 32 4.77 -20.04 -4.79
CA GLU A 32 3.65 -20.97 -4.88
C GLU A 32 4.02 -22.27 -4.20
N THR A 33 3.10 -22.82 -3.41
CA THR A 33 3.31 -24.14 -2.80
C THR A 33 3.32 -25.20 -3.90
N VAL A 34 4.19 -26.21 -3.75
CA VAL A 34 4.34 -27.30 -4.71
C VAL A 34 4.27 -28.66 -4.02
N GLY A 35 3.69 -29.64 -4.71
CA GLY A 35 3.68 -31.04 -4.28
C GLY A 35 4.96 -31.81 -4.62
N GLY A 36 5.86 -31.20 -5.40
CA GLY A 36 7.14 -31.74 -5.80
C GLY A 36 7.74 -30.96 -6.96
N GLN A 37 8.86 -31.46 -7.52
CA GLN A 37 9.68 -30.73 -8.49
C GLN A 37 9.56 -31.25 -9.93
N THR A 38 8.48 -31.97 -10.26
CA THR A 38 8.27 -32.47 -11.63
C THR A 38 8.04 -31.32 -12.61
N PRO A 39 8.35 -31.48 -13.91
CA PRO A 39 8.07 -30.46 -14.91
C PRO A 39 6.60 -30.01 -14.93
N GLU A 40 5.67 -30.94 -14.77
CA GLU A 40 4.23 -30.66 -14.79
C GLU A 40 3.79 -29.83 -13.58
N GLU A 41 4.27 -30.17 -12.39
CA GLU A 41 3.98 -29.39 -11.17
C GLU A 41 4.61 -28.00 -11.25
N ARG A 42 5.83 -27.90 -11.77
CA ARG A 42 6.51 -26.62 -11.99
C ARG A 42 5.73 -25.75 -12.96
N ASP A 43 5.26 -26.30 -14.08
CA ASP A 43 4.53 -25.54 -15.09
C ASP A 43 3.18 -25.07 -14.51
N ALA A 44 2.48 -25.92 -13.74
CA ALA A 44 1.27 -25.55 -13.02
C ALA A 44 1.52 -24.47 -11.95
N ALA A 45 2.57 -24.59 -11.15
CA ALA A 45 2.97 -23.60 -10.16
C ALA A 45 3.38 -22.27 -10.81
N THR A 46 4.03 -22.31 -11.97
CA THR A 46 4.37 -21.11 -12.74
C THR A 46 3.11 -20.38 -13.22
N GLN A 47 2.08 -21.11 -13.64
CA GLN A 47 0.78 -20.51 -14.00
C GLN A 47 0.09 -19.87 -12.80
N ARG A 48 0.08 -20.55 -11.64
CA ARG A 48 -0.43 -19.98 -10.38
C ARG A 48 0.34 -18.72 -10.00
N ALA A 49 1.68 -18.76 -10.11
CA ALA A 49 2.54 -17.62 -9.79
C ALA A 49 2.24 -16.40 -10.67
N LEU A 50 1.97 -16.62 -11.96
CA LEU A 50 1.57 -15.56 -12.88
C LEU A 50 0.20 -14.97 -12.51
N GLU A 51 -0.78 -15.81 -12.17
CA GLU A 51 -2.10 -15.35 -11.71
C GLU A 51 -1.98 -14.52 -10.43
N THR A 52 -1.22 -15.02 -9.45
CA THR A 52 -0.90 -14.31 -8.20
C THR A 52 -0.20 -12.98 -8.47
N LEU A 53 0.77 -12.94 -9.39
CA LEU A 53 1.45 -11.69 -9.77
C LEU A 53 0.47 -10.68 -10.36
N VAL A 54 -0.37 -11.10 -11.31
CA VAL A 54 -1.35 -10.22 -11.96
C VAL A 54 -2.34 -9.67 -10.91
N LEU A 55 -2.87 -10.53 -10.04
CA LEU A 55 -3.74 -10.10 -8.96
C LEU A 55 -3.03 -9.13 -8.01
N ARG A 56 -1.78 -9.43 -7.64
CA ARG A 56 -0.98 -8.55 -6.77
C ARG A 56 -0.76 -7.18 -7.40
N LEU A 57 -0.43 -7.11 -8.68
CA LEU A 57 -0.11 -5.88 -9.39
C LEU A 57 -1.34 -5.10 -9.86
N THR A 58 -2.52 -5.71 -9.94
CA THR A 58 -3.75 -5.02 -10.42
C THR A 58 -4.78 -4.83 -9.32
N GLY A 59 -4.73 -5.65 -8.27
CA GLY A 59 -5.73 -5.70 -7.20
C GLY A 59 -7.12 -6.15 -7.67
N ASP A 60 -7.25 -6.69 -8.89
CA ASP A 60 -8.51 -7.15 -9.47
C ASP A 60 -8.40 -8.64 -9.86
N PRO A 61 -9.16 -9.55 -9.22
CA PRO A 61 -9.16 -10.96 -9.57
C PRO A 61 -9.63 -11.24 -11.01
N LYS A 62 -10.37 -10.31 -11.62
CA LYS A 62 -10.81 -10.44 -13.02
C LYS A 62 -9.72 -10.05 -14.02
N ALA A 63 -8.67 -9.35 -13.59
CA ALA A 63 -7.60 -8.90 -14.47
C ALA A 63 -6.89 -10.06 -15.17
N PHE A 64 -6.73 -11.18 -14.47
CA PHE A 64 -6.12 -12.36 -15.09
C PHE A 64 -6.93 -12.82 -16.29
N SER A 65 -8.26 -12.69 -16.32
CA SER A 65 -9.11 -13.09 -17.47
C SER A 65 -9.01 -12.17 -18.69
N SER A 66 -8.21 -11.10 -18.65
CA SER A 66 -8.04 -10.18 -19.77
C SER A 66 -7.48 -10.87 -21.02
N ALA A 67 -8.06 -10.55 -22.19
CA ALA A 67 -7.58 -11.04 -23.48
C ALA A 67 -6.14 -10.60 -23.78
N GLY A 68 -5.70 -9.44 -23.25
CA GLY A 68 -4.34 -8.94 -23.40
C GLY A 68 -3.27 -9.85 -22.78
N LEU A 69 -3.66 -10.70 -21.82
CA LEU A 69 -2.76 -11.65 -21.16
C LEU A 69 -2.74 -13.04 -21.83
N ALA A 70 -3.51 -13.26 -22.90
CA ALA A 70 -3.64 -14.59 -23.50
C ALA A 70 -2.30 -15.18 -24.01
N ALA A 71 -1.39 -14.34 -24.49
CA ALA A 71 -0.07 -14.77 -24.92
C ALA A 71 0.82 -15.20 -23.74
N VAL A 72 0.89 -14.39 -22.68
CA VAL A 72 1.68 -14.71 -21.47
C VAL A 72 1.17 -15.92 -20.72
N LYS A 73 -0.14 -16.16 -20.76
CA LYS A 73 -0.73 -17.37 -20.16
C LYS A 73 -0.31 -18.64 -20.88
N LYS A 74 -0.10 -18.58 -22.20
CA LYS A 74 0.37 -19.76 -22.95
C LYS A 74 1.84 -20.03 -22.69
N ASP A 75 2.62 -18.97 -22.50
CA ASP A 75 4.05 -19.07 -22.24
C ASP A 75 4.51 -18.00 -21.23
N PRO A 76 4.44 -18.31 -19.91
CA PRO A 76 4.88 -17.38 -18.87
C PRO A 76 6.40 -17.12 -18.90
N GLN A 77 7.19 -17.98 -19.54
CA GLN A 77 8.66 -17.89 -19.55
C GLN A 77 9.14 -16.56 -20.15
N GLN A 78 8.34 -15.94 -21.02
CA GLN A 78 8.69 -14.67 -21.67
C GLN A 78 8.88 -13.49 -20.70
N ILE A 79 8.33 -13.56 -19.49
CA ILE A 79 8.47 -12.53 -18.44
C ILE A 79 9.11 -13.05 -17.16
N ILE A 80 9.58 -14.31 -17.15
CA ILE A 80 10.26 -14.90 -15.99
C ILE A 80 11.76 -14.69 -16.17
N SER A 81 12.39 -14.14 -15.14
CA SER A 81 13.84 -13.99 -15.08
C SER A 81 14.52 -15.25 -14.55
N GLN A 82 13.98 -15.84 -13.48
CA GLN A 82 14.46 -17.08 -12.88
C GLN A 82 13.39 -17.73 -12.01
N TYR A 83 13.60 -18.98 -11.64
CA TYR A 83 12.84 -19.66 -10.59
C TYR A 83 13.76 -20.55 -9.75
N GLY A 84 13.33 -20.89 -8.54
CA GLY A 84 14.05 -21.79 -7.65
C GLY A 84 13.13 -22.42 -6.61
N TYR A 85 13.50 -23.60 -6.12
CA TYR A 85 12.77 -24.27 -5.05
C TYR A 85 13.29 -23.82 -3.69
N GLU A 86 12.37 -23.49 -2.79
CA GLU A 86 12.64 -23.17 -1.40
C GLU A 86 12.12 -24.31 -0.52
N ALA A 87 13.04 -24.91 0.25
CA ALA A 87 12.71 -25.98 1.18
C ALA A 87 11.91 -25.44 2.37
N GLY A 88 11.01 -26.26 2.89
CA GLY A 88 10.22 -25.97 4.08
C GLY A 88 8.97 -26.84 4.12
N PRO A 89 8.22 -26.83 5.24
CA PRO A 89 6.84 -27.26 5.23
C PRO A 89 5.92 -26.03 5.06
N PRO A 90 5.25 -25.86 3.89
CA PRO A 90 5.38 -26.63 2.65
C PRO A 90 6.57 -26.20 1.78
N GLU A 91 6.99 -27.08 0.85
CA GLU A 91 7.95 -26.73 -0.21
C GLU A 91 7.29 -25.72 -1.15
N SER A 92 8.07 -24.77 -1.67
CA SER A 92 7.55 -23.76 -2.59
C SER A 92 8.46 -23.52 -3.79
N LEU A 93 7.84 -23.18 -4.92
CA LEU A 93 8.51 -22.65 -6.10
C LEU A 93 8.50 -21.12 -6.00
N ARG A 94 9.67 -20.52 -5.88
CA ARG A 94 9.88 -19.08 -6.07
C ARG A 94 10.04 -18.79 -7.56
N VAL A 95 9.25 -17.86 -8.08
CA VAL A 95 9.33 -17.34 -9.45
C VAL A 95 9.63 -15.86 -9.39
N ASP A 96 10.72 -15.43 -10.02
CA ASP A 96 11.14 -14.05 -10.11
C ASP A 96 10.80 -13.53 -11.51
N PHE A 97 9.86 -12.60 -11.60
CA PHE A 97 9.43 -11.99 -12.85
C PHE A 97 10.25 -10.73 -13.16
N ASP A 98 10.55 -10.50 -14.44
CA ASP A 98 11.21 -9.28 -14.88
C ASP A 98 10.23 -8.09 -14.79
N PRO A 99 10.54 -7.05 -13.98
CA PRO A 99 9.61 -5.93 -13.77
C PRO A 99 9.27 -5.17 -15.04
N ALA A 100 10.27 -4.91 -15.90
CA ALA A 100 10.10 -4.08 -17.08
C ALA A 100 9.17 -4.73 -18.11
N SER A 101 9.37 -6.01 -18.42
CA SER A 101 8.51 -6.77 -19.32
C SER A 101 7.11 -6.97 -18.74
N THR A 102 7.01 -7.24 -17.43
CA THR A 102 5.72 -7.36 -16.72
C THR A 102 4.90 -6.07 -16.80
N ASP A 103 5.49 -4.93 -16.43
CA ASP A 103 4.79 -3.65 -16.43
C ASP A 103 4.38 -3.20 -17.82
N ASN A 104 5.24 -3.44 -18.82
CA ASN A 104 4.92 -3.18 -20.22
C ASN A 104 3.76 -4.05 -20.70
N LEU A 105 3.73 -5.33 -20.35
CA LEU A 105 2.63 -6.24 -20.67
C LEU A 105 1.30 -5.78 -20.06
N LEU A 106 1.30 -5.43 -18.76
CA LEU A 106 0.09 -4.94 -18.08
C LEU A 106 -0.42 -3.64 -18.72
N ARG A 107 0.50 -2.70 -19.02
CA ARG A 107 0.17 -1.44 -19.69
C ARG A 107 -0.39 -1.64 -21.09
N GLN A 108 0.24 -2.49 -21.92
CA GLN A 108 -0.23 -2.82 -23.27
C GLN A 108 -1.58 -3.54 -23.24
N SER A 109 -1.85 -4.30 -22.18
CA SER A 109 -3.14 -4.95 -21.93
C SER A 109 -4.21 -3.98 -21.41
N GLY A 110 -3.87 -2.70 -21.21
CA GLY A 110 -4.77 -1.68 -20.65
C GLY A 110 -5.17 -1.93 -19.21
N LEU A 111 -4.42 -2.77 -18.48
CA LEU A 111 -4.70 -3.10 -17.09
C LEU A 111 -4.16 -2.01 -16.17
N PRO A 112 -4.99 -1.47 -15.26
CA PRO A 112 -4.52 -0.58 -14.21
C PRO A 112 -3.51 -1.29 -13.28
N THR A 113 -2.48 -0.58 -12.83
CA THR A 113 -1.40 -1.16 -12.00
C THR A 113 -1.26 -0.47 -10.64
N TRP A 114 -0.97 -1.26 -9.62
CA TRP A 114 -0.64 -0.85 -8.27
C TRP A 114 0.86 -1.07 -8.06
N GLY A 115 1.61 0.04 -8.05
CA GLY A 115 3.06 0.01 -7.92
C GLY A 115 3.56 -0.35 -6.52
N ASN A 116 4.83 -0.05 -6.28
CA ASN A 116 5.55 -0.37 -5.04
C ASN A 116 5.10 0.47 -3.83
N ASN A 117 4.54 1.65 -4.06
CA ASN A 117 4.09 2.55 -3.01
C ASN A 117 2.69 2.16 -2.54
N ARG A 118 2.65 1.24 -1.58
CA ARG A 118 1.43 0.68 -0.99
C ARG A 118 1.29 1.14 0.45
N PRO A 119 0.06 1.36 0.96
CA PRO A 119 -0.16 1.59 2.38
C PRO A 119 0.39 0.43 3.19
N SER A 120 1.29 0.76 4.11
CA SER A 120 1.73 -0.16 5.14
C SER A 120 0.64 -0.31 6.20
N VAL A 121 0.40 -1.53 6.67
CA VAL A 121 -0.68 -1.82 7.63
C VAL A 121 -0.15 -2.61 8.81
N VAL A 122 -0.39 -2.12 10.02
CA VAL A 122 -0.18 -2.93 11.24
C VAL A 122 -1.38 -3.83 11.49
N VAL A 123 -1.15 -5.13 11.65
CA VAL A 123 -2.20 -6.14 11.74
C VAL A 123 -2.29 -6.68 13.16
N TRP A 124 -3.36 -6.33 13.85
CA TRP A 124 -3.74 -6.90 15.14
C TRP A 124 -4.58 -8.14 14.91
N TRP A 125 -3.97 -9.32 15.05
CA TRP A 125 -4.61 -10.60 14.76
C TRP A 125 -4.85 -11.40 16.03
N LEU A 126 -6.10 -11.55 16.42
CA LEU A 126 -6.52 -12.35 17.58
C LEU A 126 -7.02 -13.71 17.11
N ASN A 127 -6.40 -14.79 17.58
CA ASN A 127 -6.94 -16.14 17.42
C ASN A 127 -7.77 -16.50 18.65
N GLU A 128 -9.03 -16.87 18.46
CA GLU A 128 -9.93 -17.41 19.49
C GLU A 128 -10.23 -18.89 19.16
N GLY A 129 -9.92 -19.76 20.11
CA GLY A 129 -10.16 -21.19 20.03
C GLY A 129 -10.60 -21.77 21.37
N THR A 130 -10.55 -23.10 21.49
CA THR A 130 -10.96 -23.82 22.71
C THR A 130 -10.11 -23.49 23.93
N ASP A 131 -8.84 -23.14 23.70
CA ASP A 131 -7.85 -22.88 24.76
C ASP A 131 -7.82 -21.39 25.18
N GLY A 132 -8.73 -20.58 24.63
CA GLY A 132 -8.83 -19.14 24.87
C GLY A 132 -8.47 -18.29 23.66
N SER A 133 -8.19 -17.02 23.92
CA SER A 133 -7.81 -16.03 22.89
C SER A 133 -6.35 -15.63 23.03
N ASN A 134 -5.63 -15.50 21.91
CA ASN A 134 -4.24 -15.06 21.89
C ASN A 134 -3.95 -14.10 20.72
N LEU A 135 -3.34 -12.96 21.04
CA LEU A 135 -2.86 -12.00 20.05
C LEU A 135 -1.57 -12.52 19.40
N VAL A 136 -1.52 -12.55 18.07
CA VAL A 136 -0.34 -12.94 17.31
C VAL A 136 0.72 -11.85 17.38
N GLY A 137 1.90 -12.19 17.91
CA GLY A 137 3.07 -11.31 17.93
C GLY A 137 4.08 -11.65 16.84
N ASP A 138 4.78 -10.65 16.32
CA ASP A 138 5.71 -10.78 15.19
C ASP A 138 6.82 -11.83 15.44
N GLY A 139 7.38 -11.85 16.65
CA GLY A 139 8.44 -12.81 17.03
C GLY A 139 7.96 -14.24 17.25
N GLN A 140 6.67 -14.53 17.10
CA GLN A 140 6.09 -15.85 17.38
C GLN A 140 5.97 -16.70 16.11
N PRO A 141 6.05 -18.05 16.21
CA PRO A 141 5.81 -18.93 15.07
C PRO A 141 4.42 -18.79 14.45
N THR A 142 3.43 -18.39 15.26
CA THR A 142 2.04 -18.14 14.86
C THR A 142 1.89 -16.95 13.88
N ALA A 143 2.92 -16.10 13.75
CA ALA A 143 2.95 -15.01 12.77
C ALA A 143 3.32 -15.46 11.36
N GLU A 144 3.91 -16.65 11.18
CA GLU A 144 4.40 -17.10 9.88
C GLU A 144 3.31 -17.22 8.81
N PRO A 145 2.11 -17.76 9.08
CA PRO A 145 1.01 -17.76 8.12
C PRO A 145 0.64 -16.34 7.65
N LEU A 146 0.64 -15.36 8.55
CA LEU A 146 0.33 -13.96 8.23
C LEU A 146 1.40 -13.33 7.36
N ARG A 147 2.68 -13.54 7.68
CA ARG A 147 3.80 -13.05 6.85
C ARG A 147 3.76 -13.64 5.45
N ARG A 148 3.52 -14.94 5.32
CA ARG A 148 3.40 -15.60 4.02
C ARG A 148 2.21 -15.07 3.24
N ALA A 149 1.05 -14.92 3.87
CA ALA A 149 -0.13 -14.32 3.23
C ALA A 149 0.14 -12.87 2.78
N ALA A 150 0.79 -12.06 3.61
CA ALA A 150 1.14 -10.68 3.25
C ALA A 150 2.10 -10.61 2.06
N GLN A 151 3.12 -11.46 2.05
CA GLN A 151 4.03 -11.61 0.91
C GLN A 151 3.30 -12.09 -0.34
N HIS A 152 2.44 -13.11 -0.22
CA HIS A 152 1.65 -13.68 -1.30
C HIS A 152 0.76 -12.60 -1.96
N ARG A 153 0.13 -11.75 -1.14
CA ARG A 153 -0.74 -10.65 -1.59
C ARG A 153 -0.01 -9.34 -1.90
N GLY A 154 1.31 -9.27 -1.68
CA GLY A 154 2.12 -8.07 -1.90
C GLY A 154 1.67 -6.87 -1.06
N LEU A 155 1.25 -7.12 0.19
CA LEU A 155 0.86 -6.08 1.14
C LEU A 155 2.00 -5.86 2.16
N PRO A 156 2.46 -4.62 2.37
CA PRO A 156 3.39 -4.30 3.45
C PRO A 156 2.64 -4.40 4.80
N VAL A 157 2.87 -5.50 5.51
CA VAL A 157 2.24 -5.79 6.79
C VAL A 157 3.28 -5.77 7.90
N ARG A 158 2.94 -5.10 9.00
CA ARG A 158 3.66 -5.15 10.27
C ARG A 158 2.80 -5.86 11.31
N LEU A 159 3.43 -6.59 12.21
CA LEU A 159 2.73 -7.24 13.32
C LEU A 159 3.14 -6.59 14.66
N PRO A 160 2.22 -6.51 15.63
CA PRO A 160 2.54 -6.13 17.00
C PRO A 160 3.65 -7.02 17.59
N LEU A 161 4.37 -6.52 18.60
CA LEU A 161 5.30 -7.36 19.37
C LEU A 161 4.52 -8.34 20.27
N ALA A 162 3.25 -8.02 20.52
CA ALA A 162 2.35 -8.68 21.44
C ALA A 162 2.91 -8.72 22.87
N ASP A 163 3.46 -7.58 23.32
CA ASP A 163 3.90 -7.35 24.71
C ASP A 163 2.69 -7.29 25.67
N LEU A 164 2.93 -7.21 26.98
CA LEU A 164 1.84 -7.22 27.99
C LEU A 164 0.81 -6.09 27.79
N GLY A 165 1.25 -4.92 27.30
CA GLY A 165 0.35 -3.81 27.01
C GLY A 165 -0.54 -4.13 25.81
N GLU A 166 0.05 -4.65 24.74
CA GLU A 166 -0.69 -5.05 23.54
C GLU A 166 -1.60 -6.26 23.80
N GLN A 167 -1.16 -7.24 24.58
CA GLN A 167 -1.99 -8.38 24.98
C GLN A 167 -3.25 -7.94 25.73
N SER A 168 -3.15 -6.89 26.56
CA SER A 168 -4.32 -6.34 27.25
C SER A 168 -5.35 -5.69 26.29
N LEU A 169 -4.89 -5.22 25.13
CA LEU A 169 -5.73 -4.65 24.08
C LEU A 169 -6.25 -5.71 23.10
N GLY A 170 -5.53 -6.82 22.92
CA GLY A 170 -5.84 -7.94 22.03
C GLY A 170 -7.03 -8.79 22.49
N THR A 171 -8.21 -8.18 22.63
CA THR A 171 -9.45 -8.87 23.01
C THR A 171 -10.50 -8.78 21.91
N ALA A 172 -11.42 -9.76 21.87
CA ALA A 172 -12.54 -9.76 20.94
C ALA A 172 -13.32 -8.42 20.98
N LYS A 173 -13.61 -7.92 22.18
CA LYS A 173 -14.32 -6.65 22.38
C LYS A 173 -13.60 -5.48 21.70
N THR A 174 -12.27 -5.41 21.83
CA THR A 174 -11.47 -4.32 21.26
C THR A 174 -11.41 -4.42 19.73
N LEU A 175 -11.13 -5.61 19.20
CA LEU A 175 -10.93 -5.80 17.76
C LEU A 175 -12.27 -5.75 16.98
N ASP A 176 -13.36 -6.18 17.61
CA ASP A 176 -14.70 -6.17 17.02
C ASP A 176 -15.37 -4.79 17.12
N GLY A 177 -14.91 -3.95 18.05
CA GLY A 177 -15.41 -2.59 18.28
C GLY A 177 -15.09 -1.61 17.14
N SER A 178 -15.96 -0.61 16.98
CA SER A 178 -15.78 0.47 15.98
C SER A 178 -14.78 1.54 16.41
N ASP A 179 -14.46 1.62 17.70
CA ASP A 179 -13.48 2.55 18.25
C ASP A 179 -12.09 1.90 18.30
N ALA A 180 -11.22 2.33 17.41
CA ALA A 180 -9.83 1.89 17.36
C ALA A 180 -8.85 2.85 18.04
N THR A 181 -9.30 3.81 18.86
CA THR A 181 -8.42 4.82 19.48
C THR A 181 -7.25 4.18 20.25
N ALA A 182 -7.53 3.19 21.09
CA ALA A 182 -6.50 2.49 21.86
C ALA A 182 -5.55 1.68 20.95
N LEU A 183 -6.08 0.99 19.94
CA LEU A 183 -5.28 0.23 18.98
C LEU A 183 -4.38 1.15 18.14
N ARG A 184 -4.88 2.32 17.72
CA ARG A 184 -4.10 3.32 16.97
C ARG A 184 -2.97 3.88 17.81
N ALA A 185 -3.24 4.28 19.05
CA ALA A 185 -2.22 4.79 19.97
C ALA A 185 -1.10 3.76 20.20
N ALA A 186 -1.44 2.49 20.45
CA ALA A 186 -0.45 1.42 20.57
C ALA A 186 0.31 1.16 19.26
N SER A 187 -0.31 1.47 18.12
CA SER A 187 0.26 1.23 16.79
C SER A 187 1.20 2.32 16.28
N GLU A 188 1.23 3.50 16.91
CA GLU A 188 2.06 4.64 16.47
C GLU A 188 3.54 4.26 16.31
N ARG A 189 4.04 3.40 17.20
CA ARG A 189 5.43 2.90 17.19
C ARG A 189 5.80 2.12 15.93
N TYR A 190 4.82 1.61 15.18
CA TYR A 190 5.05 0.88 13.94
C TYR A 190 5.06 1.78 12.71
N GLY A 191 4.70 3.07 12.82
CA GLY A 191 4.73 4.02 11.71
C GLY A 191 3.93 3.60 10.48
N ALA A 192 2.94 2.71 10.64
CA ALA A 192 2.12 2.21 9.54
C ALA A 192 1.11 3.26 9.06
N ASP A 193 0.70 3.18 7.79
CA ASP A 193 -0.33 4.07 7.23
C ASP A 193 -1.73 3.73 7.72
N GLY A 194 -1.98 2.45 8.01
CA GLY A 194 -3.27 1.95 8.49
C GLY A 194 -3.16 0.86 9.54
N LEU A 195 -4.31 0.51 10.09
CA LEU A 195 -4.50 -0.51 11.11
C LEU A 195 -5.53 -1.54 10.62
N LEU A 196 -5.22 -2.82 10.71
CA LEU A 196 -6.15 -3.92 10.47
C LEU A 196 -6.39 -4.68 11.77
N ALA A 197 -7.62 -4.67 12.28
CA ALA A 197 -8.04 -5.51 13.38
C ALA A 197 -8.70 -6.77 12.82
N VAL A 198 -8.23 -7.95 13.21
CA VAL A 198 -8.76 -9.26 12.78
C VAL A 198 -9.05 -10.12 13.98
N HIS A 199 -10.30 -10.57 14.07
CA HIS A 199 -10.72 -11.56 15.04
C HIS A 199 -11.00 -12.88 14.30
N ALA A 200 -10.09 -13.83 14.45
CA ALA A 200 -10.15 -15.17 13.90
C ALA A 200 -10.71 -16.16 14.92
N LYS A 201 -11.67 -16.99 14.50
CA LYS A 201 -12.32 -18.02 15.31
C LYS A 201 -12.21 -19.37 14.65
N GLN A 202 -11.92 -20.39 15.46
CA GLN A 202 -12.01 -21.78 15.04
C GLN A 202 -13.31 -22.41 15.55
N ASP A 203 -14.15 -22.90 14.64
CA ASP A 203 -15.38 -23.64 14.97
C ASP A 203 -15.55 -24.85 14.04
N GLY A 204 -15.86 -26.02 14.60
CA GLY A 204 -16.10 -27.24 13.83
C GLY A 204 -14.97 -27.65 12.88
N GLY A 205 -13.72 -27.30 13.18
CA GLY A 205 -12.55 -27.57 12.32
C GLY A 205 -12.38 -26.61 11.14
N LYS A 206 -13.22 -25.56 11.04
CA LYS A 206 -13.07 -24.48 10.06
C LYS A 206 -12.63 -23.19 10.75
N TRP A 207 -11.92 -22.36 10.00
CA TRP A 207 -11.51 -21.03 10.44
C TRP A 207 -12.36 -19.97 9.79
N SER A 208 -12.81 -19.00 10.59
CA SER A 208 -13.51 -17.81 10.12
C SER A 208 -12.90 -16.58 10.75
N ALA A 209 -12.96 -15.44 10.06
CA ALA A 209 -12.52 -14.17 10.61
C ALA A 209 -13.50 -13.07 10.28
N GLN A 210 -13.61 -12.12 11.20
CA GLN A 210 -14.11 -10.79 10.90
C GLN A 210 -12.96 -9.81 11.02
N TRP A 211 -12.94 -8.83 10.11
CA TRP A 211 -11.86 -7.89 10.03
C TRP A 211 -12.37 -6.47 9.80
N ARG A 212 -11.61 -5.50 10.30
CA ARG A 212 -11.84 -4.08 10.09
C ARG A 212 -10.53 -3.37 9.80
N LEU A 213 -10.51 -2.69 8.67
CA LEU A 213 -9.37 -1.91 8.19
C LEU A 213 -9.64 -0.42 8.42
N TYR A 214 -8.75 0.22 9.14
CA TYR A 214 -8.74 1.65 9.40
C TYR A 214 -7.62 2.29 8.58
N LEU A 215 -7.99 2.85 7.42
CA LEU A 215 -7.09 3.59 6.55
C LEU A 215 -7.86 4.78 5.93
N GLY A 216 -7.40 6.00 6.24
CA GLY A 216 -8.13 7.23 5.92
C GLY A 216 -9.37 7.41 6.81
N GLU A 217 -10.37 8.14 6.32
CA GLU A 217 -11.52 8.56 7.13
C GLU A 217 -12.57 7.47 7.37
N ARG A 218 -12.73 6.53 6.42
CA ARG A 218 -13.79 5.52 6.48
C ARG A 218 -13.20 4.14 6.70
N PRO A 219 -13.56 3.46 7.81
CA PRO A 219 -13.14 2.08 8.02
C PRO A 219 -13.86 1.15 7.02
N GLU A 220 -13.12 0.18 6.50
CA GLU A 220 -13.65 -0.94 5.73
C GLU A 220 -13.80 -2.15 6.65
N GLN A 221 -14.75 -3.04 6.37
CA GLN A 221 -14.92 -4.26 7.16
C GLN A 221 -15.42 -5.42 6.30
N GLY A 222 -15.21 -6.63 6.79
CA GLY A 222 -15.69 -7.83 6.12
C GLY A 222 -15.47 -9.09 6.93
N LYS A 223 -15.70 -10.22 6.26
CA LYS A 223 -15.48 -11.57 6.79
C LYS A 223 -14.70 -12.39 5.78
N ALA A 224 -14.01 -13.41 6.27
CA ALA A 224 -13.32 -14.40 5.46
C ALA A 224 -13.40 -15.77 6.16
N GLU A 225 -13.23 -16.83 5.39
CA GLU A 225 -13.18 -18.20 5.87
C GLU A 225 -11.97 -18.91 5.26
N GLY A 226 -11.48 -19.94 5.94
CA GLY A 226 -10.39 -20.78 5.48
C GLY A 226 -10.42 -22.14 6.16
N ASP A 227 -9.86 -23.16 5.50
CA ASP A 227 -9.78 -24.51 6.05
C ASP A 227 -8.72 -24.61 7.17
N ASP A 228 -7.71 -23.74 7.14
CA ASP A 228 -6.64 -23.66 8.12
C ASP A 228 -6.22 -22.20 8.38
N PRO A 229 -5.33 -21.94 9.37
CA PRO A 229 -4.89 -20.58 9.67
C PRO A 229 -4.20 -19.86 8.50
N ALA A 230 -3.50 -20.58 7.62
CA ALA A 230 -2.83 -19.99 6.46
C ALA A 230 -3.82 -19.60 5.37
N ALA A 231 -4.78 -20.46 5.06
CA ALA A 231 -5.88 -20.17 4.15
C ALA A 231 -6.72 -18.98 4.64
N LEU A 232 -7.00 -18.91 5.95
CA LEU A 232 -7.73 -17.78 6.53
C LEU A 232 -6.94 -16.47 6.42
N ALA A 233 -5.65 -16.48 6.77
CA ALA A 233 -4.77 -15.32 6.64
C ALA A 233 -4.72 -14.79 5.22
N ASP A 234 -4.56 -15.70 4.25
CA ASP A 234 -4.54 -15.40 2.83
C ASP A 234 -5.87 -14.82 2.33
N ALA A 235 -7.00 -15.38 2.75
CA ALA A 235 -8.33 -14.89 2.39
C ALA A 235 -8.64 -13.49 2.98
N VAL A 236 -8.25 -13.23 4.24
CA VAL A 236 -8.40 -11.90 4.85
C VAL A 236 -7.57 -10.87 4.10
N LEU A 237 -6.30 -11.17 3.82
CA LEU A 237 -5.40 -10.23 3.15
C LEU A 237 -5.75 -10.05 1.66
N LEU A 238 -6.32 -11.06 1.00
CA LEU A 238 -6.94 -10.90 -0.31
C LEU A 238 -8.08 -9.89 -0.26
N ALA A 239 -9.04 -10.07 0.65
CA ALA A 239 -10.18 -9.18 0.79
C ALA A 239 -9.73 -7.73 1.10
N VAL A 240 -8.70 -7.55 1.94
CA VAL A 240 -8.09 -6.24 2.20
C VAL A 240 -7.47 -5.64 0.94
N SER A 241 -6.71 -6.43 0.18
CA SER A 241 -6.11 -5.98 -1.08
C SER A 241 -7.16 -5.48 -2.07
N GLU A 242 -8.25 -6.23 -2.25
CA GLU A 242 -9.36 -5.85 -3.14
C GLU A 242 -10.09 -4.57 -2.71
N ARG A 243 -10.17 -4.30 -1.39
CA ARG A 243 -10.75 -3.04 -0.87
C ARG A 243 -9.86 -1.84 -1.08
N LEU A 244 -8.55 -2.04 -1.06
CA LEU A 244 -7.56 -0.99 -1.24
C LEU A 244 -7.35 -0.66 -2.72
N ALA A 245 -7.40 -1.67 -3.59
CA ALA A 245 -7.10 -1.57 -5.01
C ALA A 245 -7.76 -0.36 -5.72
N PRO A 246 -9.08 -0.09 -5.59
CA PRO A 246 -9.71 1.05 -6.27
C PRO A 246 -9.10 2.42 -5.94
N ARG A 247 -8.51 2.57 -4.74
CA ARG A 247 -7.94 3.83 -4.25
C ARG A 247 -6.48 4.02 -4.70
N TYR A 248 -5.75 2.95 -4.99
CA TYR A 248 -4.28 3.00 -5.21
C TYR A 248 -3.82 2.46 -6.58
N VAL A 249 -4.68 1.77 -7.32
CA VAL A 249 -4.36 1.28 -8.66
C VAL A 249 -4.54 2.42 -9.67
N VAL A 250 -3.50 2.72 -10.43
CA VAL A 250 -3.50 3.80 -11.41
C VAL A 250 -3.50 3.23 -12.83
N LYS A 251 -4.42 3.71 -13.66
CA LYS A 251 -4.43 3.35 -15.08
C LYS A 251 -3.44 4.22 -15.85
N THR A 252 -2.38 3.60 -16.36
CA THR A 252 -1.40 4.27 -17.22
C THR A 252 -1.85 4.20 -18.68
N GLY A 253 -2.39 5.32 -19.20
CA GLY A 253 -2.82 5.45 -20.60
C GLY A 253 -4.21 4.88 -20.90
N GLY A 254 -4.99 5.64 -21.69
CA GLY A 254 -6.28 5.18 -22.24
C GLY A 254 -7.43 5.14 -21.22
N GLY A 255 -7.91 6.31 -20.80
CA GLY A 255 -9.10 6.49 -19.97
C GLY A 255 -9.41 7.98 -19.77
N ALA A 256 -10.43 8.32 -18.98
CA ALA A 256 -10.73 9.69 -18.55
C ALA A 256 -9.67 10.23 -17.56
N SER A 257 -8.40 10.19 -17.98
CA SER A 257 -7.29 10.77 -17.23
C SER A 257 -7.28 12.27 -17.49
N THR A 258 -7.32 13.04 -16.41
CA THR A 258 -7.32 14.51 -16.52
C THR A 258 -5.91 15.02 -16.27
N ASP A 259 -5.49 15.98 -17.08
CA ASP A 259 -4.28 16.75 -16.83
C ASP A 259 -4.50 17.63 -15.59
N MET A 260 -3.69 17.45 -14.56
CA MET A 260 -3.76 18.23 -13.32
C MET A 260 -2.42 18.90 -13.04
N SER A 261 -2.47 20.10 -12.47
CA SER A 261 -1.30 20.78 -11.91
C SER A 261 -1.20 20.40 -10.43
N LEU A 262 -0.05 19.88 -10.01
CA LEU A 262 0.26 19.58 -8.62
C LEU A 262 1.37 20.53 -8.16
N GLN A 263 1.09 21.34 -7.15
CA GLN A 263 2.06 22.14 -6.45
C GLN A 263 2.39 21.49 -5.11
N VAL A 264 3.67 21.37 -4.79
CA VAL A 264 4.14 20.88 -3.50
C VAL A 264 5.11 21.87 -2.88
N GLU A 265 4.89 22.21 -1.62
CA GLU A 265 5.73 23.08 -0.77
C GLU A 265 6.52 22.24 0.26
N GLY A 266 7.60 22.79 0.83
CA GLY A 266 8.44 22.08 1.80
C GLY A 266 9.48 21.13 1.17
N MET A 267 9.98 21.45 -0.03
CA MET A 267 10.94 20.60 -0.72
C MET A 267 12.31 20.53 -0.07
N THR A 268 12.79 19.31 0.08
CA THR A 268 14.18 18.94 0.40
C THR A 268 14.68 17.98 -0.67
N LEU A 269 15.99 17.68 -0.68
CA LEU A 269 16.54 16.68 -1.61
C LEU A 269 15.91 15.29 -1.41
N GLU A 270 15.61 14.93 -0.16
CA GLU A 270 14.94 13.68 0.18
C GLU A 270 13.50 13.67 -0.32
N HIS A 271 12.76 14.75 -0.09
CA HIS A 271 11.39 14.91 -0.57
C HIS A 271 11.30 14.88 -2.10
N TYR A 272 12.31 15.38 -2.82
CA TYR A 272 12.32 15.31 -4.29
C TYR A 272 12.35 13.86 -4.80
N ALA A 273 13.21 13.02 -4.21
CA ALA A 273 13.26 11.60 -4.56
C ALA A 273 11.98 10.86 -4.16
N ALA A 274 11.42 11.18 -2.99
CA ALA A 274 10.15 10.61 -2.54
C ALA A 274 8.98 11.00 -3.46
N LEU A 275 8.86 12.28 -3.82
CA LEU A 275 7.81 12.79 -4.70
C LEU A 275 7.89 12.13 -6.08
N GLY A 276 9.09 12.01 -6.64
CA GLY A 276 9.29 11.34 -7.94
C GLY A 276 8.73 9.92 -7.97
N ARG A 277 8.95 9.13 -6.91
CA ARG A 277 8.39 7.78 -6.77
C ARG A 277 6.87 7.79 -6.64
N LEU A 278 6.31 8.73 -5.88
CA LEU A 278 4.86 8.85 -5.69
C LEU A 278 4.14 9.24 -7.01
N LEU A 279 4.79 10.05 -7.84
CA LEU A 279 4.22 10.56 -9.08
C LEU A 279 4.50 9.70 -10.31
N GLU A 280 5.35 8.67 -10.19
CA GLU A 280 5.69 7.76 -11.29
C GLU A 280 4.43 7.17 -11.97
N PRO A 281 3.42 6.64 -11.24
CA PRO A 281 2.22 6.08 -11.86
C PRO A 281 1.36 7.13 -12.58
N PHE A 282 1.52 8.40 -12.21
CA PHE A 282 0.76 9.54 -12.76
C PHE A 282 1.52 10.28 -13.87
N GLY A 283 2.70 9.77 -14.28
CA GLY A 283 3.51 10.39 -15.33
C GLY A 283 3.95 11.80 -14.99
N GLY A 284 4.33 12.05 -13.72
CA GLY A 284 4.69 13.38 -13.24
C GLY A 284 5.79 14.06 -14.07
N GLN A 285 5.46 15.20 -14.66
CA GLN A 285 6.39 16.04 -15.42
C GLN A 285 6.67 17.33 -14.65
N LEU A 286 7.91 17.52 -14.23
CA LEU A 286 8.33 18.77 -13.59
C LEU A 286 8.11 19.97 -14.54
N LYS A 287 7.48 21.03 -14.03
CA LYS A 287 7.24 22.28 -14.77
C LYS A 287 8.06 23.44 -14.24
N SER A 288 8.19 23.57 -12.93
CA SER A 288 8.99 24.63 -12.32
C SER A 288 9.47 24.22 -10.93
N ILE A 289 10.61 24.79 -10.53
CA ILE A 289 11.17 24.76 -9.18
C ILE A 289 11.40 26.21 -8.78
N ASP A 290 10.90 26.60 -7.62
CA ASP A 290 11.14 27.91 -7.02
C ASP A 290 11.38 27.71 -5.52
N GLY A 291 12.65 27.74 -5.11
CA GLY A 291 13.04 27.47 -3.73
C GLY A 291 12.57 26.09 -3.24
N ASP A 292 11.73 26.09 -2.20
CA ASP A 292 11.13 24.90 -1.59
C ASP A 292 9.80 24.49 -2.23
N LYS A 293 9.40 25.12 -3.34
CA LYS A 293 8.17 24.85 -4.07
C LYS A 293 8.46 24.22 -5.43
N VAL A 294 7.79 23.11 -5.72
CA VAL A 294 7.80 22.47 -7.04
C VAL A 294 6.40 22.40 -7.64
N VAL A 295 6.34 22.47 -8.97
CA VAL A 295 5.10 22.28 -9.72
C VAL A 295 5.30 21.15 -10.73
N TYR A 296 4.41 20.17 -10.69
CA TYR A 296 4.34 19.04 -11.62
C TYR A 296 3.03 19.09 -12.42
N LYS A 297 3.12 18.67 -13.68
CA LYS A 297 1.95 18.22 -14.43
C LYS A 297 1.81 16.71 -14.21
N VAL A 298 0.63 16.26 -13.81
CA VAL A 298 0.32 14.86 -13.56
C VAL A 298 -0.96 14.47 -14.31
N THR A 299 -1.11 13.19 -14.61
CA THR A 299 -2.26 12.67 -15.36
C THR A 299 -2.92 11.55 -14.57
N GLY A 300 -4.22 11.65 -14.31
CA GLY A 300 -4.93 10.58 -13.60
C GLY A 300 -6.23 11.02 -12.93
N ASN A 301 -6.62 10.29 -11.89
CA ASN A 301 -7.75 10.62 -11.02
C ASN A 301 -7.24 11.40 -9.79
N SER A 302 -7.93 12.48 -9.43
CA SER A 302 -7.53 13.34 -8.30
C SER A 302 -7.53 12.61 -6.97
N ASP A 303 -8.53 11.77 -6.70
CA ASP A 303 -8.66 11.08 -5.40
C ASP A 303 -7.61 9.99 -5.23
N GLN A 304 -7.24 9.32 -6.32
CA GLN A 304 -6.11 8.38 -6.32
C GLN A 304 -4.79 9.12 -6.09
N LEU A 305 -4.59 10.29 -6.70
CA LEU A 305 -3.40 11.09 -6.44
C LEU A 305 -3.35 11.56 -4.98
N ARG A 306 -4.46 12.04 -4.42
CA ARG A 306 -4.53 12.41 -2.99
C ARG A 306 -4.16 11.25 -2.09
N ALA A 307 -4.75 10.08 -2.35
CA ALA A 307 -4.46 8.86 -1.60
C ALA A 307 -2.98 8.48 -1.68
N GLN A 308 -2.37 8.62 -2.87
CA GLN A 308 -0.96 8.35 -3.09
C GLN A 308 -0.05 9.34 -2.33
N LEU A 309 -0.34 10.64 -2.41
CA LEU A 309 0.42 11.67 -1.72
C LEU A 309 0.32 11.56 -0.19
N ALA A 310 -0.83 11.13 0.32
CA ALA A 310 -1.01 10.87 1.75
C ALA A 310 -0.07 9.77 2.29
N LEU A 311 0.30 8.77 1.47
CA LEU A 311 1.31 7.77 1.84
C LEU A 311 2.70 8.42 2.06
N GLY A 312 2.99 9.48 1.32
CA GLY A 312 4.19 10.31 1.50
C GLY A 312 4.12 11.29 2.66
N LYS A 313 3.03 11.26 3.46
CA LYS A 313 2.71 12.21 4.54
C LYS A 313 2.46 13.65 4.08
N LEU A 314 2.13 13.86 2.80
CA LEU A 314 1.74 15.17 2.32
C LEU A 314 0.31 15.51 2.73
N THR A 315 0.08 16.77 3.06
CA THR A 315 -1.24 17.32 3.46
C THR A 315 -1.74 18.33 2.43
N GLU A 316 -3.01 18.20 2.04
CA GLU A 316 -3.64 19.08 1.06
C GLU A 316 -3.83 20.48 1.68
N MET A 317 -3.38 21.49 0.94
CA MET A 317 -3.57 22.89 1.30
C MET A 317 -4.84 23.44 0.65
N PRO A 318 -5.50 24.43 1.27
CA PRO A 318 -6.55 25.18 0.61
C PRO A 318 -6.05 25.76 -0.72
N ALA A 319 -6.93 25.82 -1.71
CA ALA A 319 -6.66 26.58 -2.93
C ALA A 319 -6.26 28.01 -2.57
N GLU A 320 -5.29 28.60 -3.30
CA GLU A 320 -4.95 30.01 -3.07
C GLU A 320 -6.23 30.84 -3.21
N ALA A 321 -6.60 31.57 -2.16
CA ALA A 321 -7.61 32.60 -2.31
C ALA A 321 -7.09 33.55 -3.38
N ALA A 322 -7.83 33.73 -4.47
CA ALA A 322 -7.50 34.75 -5.45
C ALA A 322 -7.20 36.05 -4.68
N PRO A 323 -6.09 36.75 -4.99
CA PRO A 323 -5.78 37.99 -4.29
C PRO A 323 -7.04 38.84 -4.34
N VAL A 324 -7.53 39.23 -3.16
CA VAL A 324 -8.64 40.17 -3.05
C VAL A 324 -8.13 41.42 -3.73
N VAL A 325 -8.47 41.59 -5.00
CA VAL A 325 -8.20 42.83 -5.72
C VAL A 325 -8.99 43.85 -4.94
N ALA A 326 -8.28 44.68 -4.16
CA ALA A 326 -8.89 45.85 -3.55
C ALA A 326 -9.64 46.55 -4.67
N THR A 327 -10.96 46.60 -4.56
CA THR A 327 -11.84 47.23 -5.54
C THR A 327 -11.41 48.68 -5.64
N GLN A 328 -10.54 48.99 -6.60
CA GLN A 328 -10.36 50.36 -7.04
C GLN A 328 -11.73 50.82 -7.54
N PRO A 329 -12.20 52.03 -7.17
CA PRO A 329 -13.45 52.55 -7.67
C PRO A 329 -13.45 52.48 -9.20
N LEU A 330 -14.34 51.68 -9.77
CA LEU A 330 -14.54 51.60 -11.21
C LEU A 330 -14.88 53.00 -11.72
N ALA A 331 -14.08 53.51 -12.67
CA ALA A 331 -14.50 54.64 -13.47
C ALA A 331 -15.82 54.27 -14.18
N PRO A 332 -16.82 55.18 -14.27
CA PRO A 332 -18.10 54.88 -14.90
C PRO A 332 -17.87 54.42 -16.36
N GLY A 333 -18.18 53.17 -16.66
CA GLY A 333 -18.13 52.61 -18.02
C GLY A 333 -17.01 51.61 -18.32
N ALA A 334 -16.14 51.25 -17.38
CA ALA A 334 -15.14 50.20 -17.60
C ALA A 334 -15.71 48.80 -17.26
N ALA A 335 -15.70 47.89 -18.23
CA ALA A 335 -16.00 46.48 -17.99
C ALA A 335 -14.88 45.84 -17.14
N PRO A 336 -15.20 44.98 -16.15
CA PRO A 336 -14.18 44.27 -15.38
C PRO A 336 -13.31 43.42 -16.33
N ALA A 337 -11.99 43.54 -16.22
CA ALA A 337 -11.08 42.62 -16.89
C ALA A 337 -11.35 41.19 -16.38
N PRO A 338 -11.36 40.16 -17.26
CA PRO A 338 -11.56 38.79 -16.83
C PRO A 338 -10.43 38.40 -15.87
N GLN A 339 -10.80 38.10 -14.61
CA GLN A 339 -9.87 37.49 -13.66
C GLN A 339 -9.43 36.14 -14.23
N PRO A 340 -8.13 35.82 -14.24
CA PRO A 340 -7.68 34.48 -14.59
C PRO A 340 -8.34 33.50 -13.63
N ALA A 341 -9.08 32.53 -14.16
CA ALA A 341 -9.64 31.46 -13.35
C ALA A 341 -8.50 30.81 -12.55
N PRO A 342 -8.67 30.53 -11.25
CA PRO A 342 -7.67 29.77 -10.52
C PRO A 342 -7.43 28.48 -11.29
N ALA A 343 -6.18 28.23 -11.69
CA ALA A 343 -5.82 26.96 -12.27
C ALA A 343 -6.29 25.88 -11.29
N ALA A 344 -7.08 24.91 -11.76
CA ALA A 344 -7.57 23.78 -10.98
C ALA A 344 -6.38 22.89 -10.59
N GLY A 345 -5.58 23.37 -9.65
CA GLY A 345 -4.34 22.80 -9.22
C GLY A 345 -4.46 22.29 -7.79
N LEU A 346 -4.00 21.07 -7.59
CA LEU A 346 -3.87 20.46 -6.28
C LEU A 346 -2.64 21.07 -5.59
N ARG A 347 -2.79 21.45 -4.32
CA ARG A 347 -1.71 22.02 -3.52
C ARG A 347 -1.47 21.17 -2.30
N PHE A 348 -0.21 20.87 -2.03
CA PHE A 348 0.21 20.05 -0.91
C PHE A 348 1.42 20.68 -0.23
N HIS A 349 1.60 20.37 1.05
CA HIS A 349 2.84 20.58 1.75
C HIS A 349 3.29 19.28 2.42
N TRP A 350 4.60 19.18 2.65
CA TRP A 350 5.17 18.16 3.53
C TRP A 350 5.06 18.53 5.01
#